data_AF-A0A519Z854-F1
#
_entry.id   AF-A0A519Z854-F1
#
_cell.length_a   1.000
_cell.length_b   1.000
_cell.length_c   1.000
_cell.angle_alpha   90.00
_cell.angle_beta   90.00
_cell.angle_gamma   90.00
#
_symmetry.space_group_name_H-M   'P 1'
#
loop_
_entity.id
_entity.type
_entity.pdbx_description
1 polymer ?
#
loop_
_entity_poly.entity_id
_entity_poly.type
_entity_poly.pdbx_seq_one_letter_code
_entity_poly.pdbx_strand_id
1 'polypeptide(L)'
;MTSFKWLKKNPEIASNRRVNLLFFGQFTKLSLQHFQEGMRDLMRQKDALYNNMVTDVYYLGEVLDRKYKLLRVSYSIFMVGLILTALSFGIVLAYKM
;
A
#
# COMPACT_ATOMS: atom_id res chain seq x y z
N MET A 1 5.14 -14.49 6.50
CA MET A 1 5.52 -13.74 7.72
C MET A 1 6.07 -12.36 7.33
N THR A 2 5.21 -11.40 6.99
CA THR A 2 5.60 -9.98 6.92
C THR A 2 4.50 -9.20 7.62
N SER A 3 4.52 -9.28 8.95
CA SER A 3 3.76 -8.36 9.79
C SER A 3 4.26 -6.96 9.45
N PHE A 4 3.38 -6.13 8.88
CA PHE A 4 3.70 -4.79 8.44
C PHE A 4 4.32 -4.01 9.61
N LYS A 5 5.63 -3.73 9.52
CA LYS A 5 6.45 -3.06 10.55
C LYS A 5 5.91 -1.67 10.98
N TRP A 6 4.95 -1.13 10.23
CA TRP A 6 4.27 0.15 10.46
C TRP A 6 2.95 0.07 11.24
N LEU A 7 2.42 -1.14 11.51
CA LEU A 7 1.37 -1.33 12.52
C LEU A 7 1.86 -1.01 13.94
N LYS A 8 3.17 -0.77 14.12
CA LYS A 8 3.84 -0.49 15.39
C LYS A 8 4.22 0.99 15.51
N LYS A 9 3.27 1.90 15.33
CA LYS A 9 3.44 3.32 15.70
C LYS A 9 2.12 3.92 16.20
N ASN A 10 1.77 3.56 17.43
CA ASN A 10 1.07 4.36 18.47
C ASN A 10 0.45 3.42 19.52
N PRO A 11 1.00 3.34 20.76
CA PRO A 11 0.49 2.45 21.79
C PRO A 11 -0.75 2.98 22.54
N GLU A 12 -1.50 3.94 22.00
CA GLU A 12 -2.65 4.55 22.72
C GLU A 12 -4.04 4.11 22.23
N ILE A 13 -4.14 3.11 21.37
CA ILE A 13 -5.44 2.54 20.95
C ILE A 13 -5.58 1.12 21.50
N ALA A 14 -5.35 0.97 22.80
CA ALA A 14 -5.59 -0.26 23.54
C ALA A 14 -6.65 -0.01 24.61
N SER A 15 -7.83 0.48 24.19
CA SER A 15 -9.02 0.46 25.03
C SER A 15 -10.26 0.40 24.13
N ASN A 16 -10.95 -0.74 24.20
CA ASN A 16 -12.21 -1.08 23.55
C ASN A 16 -12.23 -1.30 22.03
N ARG A 17 -12.06 -2.57 21.64
CA ARG A 17 -12.67 -3.26 20.48
C ARG A 17 -13.29 -2.37 19.38
N ARG A 18 -12.48 -1.63 18.64
CA ARG A 18 -12.86 -1.07 17.33
C ARG A 18 -11.93 -1.62 16.26
N VAL A 19 -12.28 -2.78 15.73
CA VAL A 19 -11.65 -3.31 14.50
C VAL A 19 -11.98 -2.29 13.40
N ASN A 20 -10.97 -1.79 12.67
CA ASN A 20 -11.23 -0.90 11.53
C ASN A 20 -11.78 -1.77 10.38
N LEU A 21 -13.11 -1.82 10.28
CA LEU A 21 -13.82 -2.63 9.29
C LEU A 21 -13.59 -2.15 7.85
N LEU A 22 -13.15 -0.90 7.65
CA LEU A 22 -12.85 -0.37 6.32
C LEU A 22 -11.44 -0.75 5.86
N PHE A 23 -10.56 -1.13 6.78
CA PHE A 23 -9.20 -1.52 6.45
C PHE A 23 -9.12 -2.92 5.84
N PHE A 24 -8.63 -3.01 4.61
CA PHE A 24 -8.49 -4.26 3.83
C PHE A 24 -7.80 -5.40 4.57
N GLY A 25 -6.76 -5.11 5.34
CA GLY A 25 -6.03 -6.15 6.09
C GLY A 25 -6.79 -6.74 7.30
N GLN A 26 -7.87 -6.09 7.73
CA GLN A 26 -8.67 -6.51 8.88
C GLN A 26 -9.98 -7.18 8.44
N PHE A 27 -10.73 -6.61 7.47
CA PHE A 27 -12.03 -7.19 7.08
C PHE A 27 -11.91 -8.49 6.30
N THR A 28 -10.80 -8.73 5.59
CA THR A 28 -10.56 -9.98 4.85
C THR A 28 -10.47 -11.21 5.76
N LYS A 29 -10.36 -11.01 7.08
CA LYS A 29 -10.35 -12.06 8.10
C LYS A 29 -11.73 -12.36 8.69
N LEU A 30 -12.77 -11.62 8.29
CA LEU A 30 -14.13 -11.76 8.78
C LEU A 30 -14.98 -12.58 7.80
N SER A 31 -15.96 -13.32 8.32
CA SER A 31 -17.02 -13.86 7.46
C SER A 31 -17.94 -12.73 6.99
N LEU A 32 -18.59 -12.92 5.84
CA LEU A 32 -19.50 -11.93 5.24
C LEU A 32 -20.56 -11.44 6.24
N GLN A 33 -21.12 -12.35 7.03
CA GLN A 33 -22.14 -12.03 8.04
C GLN A 33 -21.61 -11.08 9.11
N HIS A 34 -20.45 -11.38 9.70
CA HIS A 34 -19.82 -10.52 10.71
C HIS A 34 -19.40 -9.16 10.13
N PHE A 35 -18.96 -9.14 8.88
CA PHE A 35 -18.65 -7.90 8.18
C PHE A 35 -19.90 -7.03 7.99
N GLN A 36 -21.01 -7.61 7.54
CA GLN A 36 -22.28 -6.90 7.35
C GLN A 36 -22.84 -6.34 8.66
N GLU A 37 -22.80 -7.11 9.74
CA GLU A 37 -23.24 -6.68 11.07
C GLU A 37 -22.38 -5.53 11.59
N GLY A 38 -21.06 -5.68 11.57
CA GLY A 38 -20.14 -4.62 11.97
C GLY A 38 -20.28 -3.35 11.12
N MET A 39 -20.51 -3.49 9.81
CA MET A 39 -20.74 -2.34 8.92
C MET A 39 -22.04 -1.61 9.25
N ARG A 40 -23.12 -2.33 9.59
CA ARG A 40 -24.38 -1.70 10.04
C ARG A 40 -24.19 -0.90 11.31
N ASP A 41 -23.42 -1.42 12.27
CA ASP A 41 -23.13 -0.73 13.51
C ASP A 41 -22.21 0.48 13.31
N LEU A 42 -21.22 0.37 12.42
CA LEU A 42 -20.34 1.48 12.06
C LEU A 42 -21.11 2.61 11.36
N MET A 43 -22.06 2.29 10.47
CA MET A 43 -22.90 3.27 9.79
C MET A 43 -23.82 4.05 10.74
N ARG A 44 -24.19 3.46 11.89
CA ARG A 44 -24.94 4.17 12.95
C ARG A 44 -24.09 5.20 13.69
N GLN A 45 -22.77 5.06 13.67
CA GLN A 45 -21.81 5.93 14.35
C GLN A 45 -21.04 6.79 13.34
N LYS A 46 -21.64 7.92 12.92
CA LYS A 46 -21.09 8.79 11.86
C LYS A 46 -19.64 9.20 12.10
N ASP A 47 -19.29 9.69 13.29
CA ASP A 47 -17.92 10.14 13.59
C ASP A 47 -16.90 9.01 13.49
N ALA A 48 -17.26 7.82 13.95
CA ALA A 48 -16.42 6.63 13.85
C ALA A 48 -16.26 6.20 12.38
N LEU A 49 -17.31 6.26 11.57
CA LEU A 49 -17.25 5.97 10.15
C LEU A 49 -16.30 6.94 9.44
N TYR A 50 -16.46 8.25 9.64
CA TYR A 50 -15.59 9.27 9.05
C TYR A 50 -14.13 9.09 9.46
N ASN A 51 -13.86 8.85 10.74
CA ASN A 51 -12.50 8.63 11.22
C ASN A 51 -11.85 7.39 10.57
N ASN A 52 -12.60 6.29 10.42
CA ASN A 52 -12.10 5.09 9.75
C ASN A 52 -11.80 5.35 8.26
N MET A 53 -12.65 6.11 7.55
CA MET A 53 -12.43 6.46 6.15
C MET A 53 -11.17 7.33 5.97
N VAL A 54 -11.00 8.38 6.78
CA VAL A 54 -9.82 9.25 6.74
C VAL A 54 -8.55 8.45 7.00
N THR A 55 -8.59 7.57 8.00
CA THR A 55 -7.48 6.70 8.36
C THR A 55 -7.12 5.75 7.22
N ASP A 56 -8.12 5.11 6.59
CA ASP A 56 -7.89 4.19 5.48
C ASP A 56 -7.28 4.89 4.27
N VAL A 57 -7.80 6.06 3.87
CA VAL A 57 -7.26 6.87 2.76
C VAL A 57 -5.81 7.30 3.03
N TYR A 58 -5.48 7.70 4.26
CA TYR A 58 -4.12 8.10 4.63
C TYR A 58 -3.13 6.93 4.47
N TYR A 59 -3.45 5.76 5.02
CA TYR A 59 -2.58 4.59 4.90
C TYR A 59 -2.53 4.04 3.48
N LEU A 60 -3.62 4.16 2.71
CA LEU A 60 -3.63 3.83 1.29
C LEU A 60 -2.62 4.69 0.52
N GLY A 61 -2.55 5.99 0.80
CA GLY A 61 -1.52 6.87 0.25
C GLY A 61 -0.09 6.44 0.62
N GLU A 62 0.13 6.08 1.89
CA GLU A 62 1.45 5.66 2.37
C GLU A 62 1.96 4.37 1.70
N VAL A 63 1.10 3.36 1.56
CA VAL A 63 1.50 2.11 0.89
C VAL A 63 1.75 2.33 -0.60
N LEU A 64 1.01 3.27 -1.20
CA LEU A 64 1.12 3.60 -2.60
C LEU A 64 2.45 4.31 -2.89
N ASP A 65 2.84 5.29 -2.08
CA ASP A 65 4.16 5.96 -2.17
C ASP A 65 5.31 4.94 -2.18
N ARG A 66 5.26 3.93 -1.31
CA ARG A 66 6.29 2.88 -1.27
C ARG A 66 6.33 2.03 -2.53
N LYS A 67 5.16 1.61 -3.03
CA LYS A 67 5.06 0.83 -4.27
C LYS A 67 5.61 1.63 -5.45
N TYR A 68 5.29 2.93 -5.54
CA TYR A 68 5.81 3.80 -6.59
C TYR A 68 7.30 4.06 -6.47
N LYS A 69 7.86 4.19 -5.26
CA LYS A 69 9.32 4.29 -5.06
C LYS A 69 10.05 3.05 -5.57
N LEU A 70 9.56 1.86 -5.23
CA LEU A 70 10.13 0.60 -5.73
C LEU A 70 10.04 0.53 -7.26
N LEU A 71 8.87 0.85 -7.83
CA LEU A 71 8.68 0.85 -9.28
C LEU A 71 9.59 1.85 -9.98
N ARG A 72 9.78 3.04 -9.41
CA ARG A 72 10.69 4.07 -9.93
C ARG A 72 12.13 3.57 -9.96
N VAL A 73 12.60 2.92 -8.89
CA VAL A 73 13.96 2.35 -8.84
C VAL A 73 14.15 1.28 -9.91
N SER A 74 13.20 0.35 -10.03
CA SER A 74 13.25 -0.68 -11.08
C SER A 74 13.29 -0.07 -12.49
N TYR A 75 12.48 0.96 -12.73
CA TYR A 75 12.45 1.67 -14.00
C TYR A 75 13.78 2.36 -14.30
N SER A 76 14.37 3.06 -13.33
CA SER A 76 15.66 3.73 -13.51
C SER A 76 16.77 2.74 -13.84
N ILE A 77 16.85 1.60 -13.15
CA ILE A 77 17.85 0.56 -13.43
C ILE A 77 17.65 -0.02 -14.84
N PHE A 78 16.41 -0.34 -15.21
CA PHE A 78 16.08 -0.86 -16.53
C PHE A 78 16.44 0.14 -17.65
N MET A 79 16.07 1.41 -17.48
CA MET A 79 16.39 2.49 -18.44
C MET A 79 17.90 2.63 -18.66
N VAL A 80 18.69 2.67 -17.58
CA VAL A 80 20.15 2.77 -17.68
C VAL A 80 20.73 1.57 -18.44
N GLY A 81 20.27 0.35 -18.13
CA GLY A 81 20.70 -0.86 -18.84
C GLY A 81 20.36 -0.85 -20.33
N LEU A 82 19.16 -0.37 -20.69
CA LEU A 82 18.70 -0.27 -22.07
C LEU A 82 19.58 0.72 -22.87
N ILE A 83 19.84 1.89 -22.31
CA ILE A 83 20.69 2.92 -22.94
C ILE A 83 22.11 2.41 -23.13
N LEU A 84 22.72 1.79 -22.11
CA LEU A 84 24.07 1.23 -22.20
C LEU A 84 24.17 0.14 -23.27
N THR A 85 23.15 -0.72 -23.39
CA THR A 85 23.08 -1.77 -24.41
C THR A 85 22.99 -1.15 -25.80
N ALA A 86 22.11 -0.17 -26.00
CA ALA A 86 21.94 0.53 -27.28
C ALA A 86 23.22 1.26 -27.71
N LEU A 87 23.88 1.97 -26.78
CA LEU A 87 25.15 2.66 -27.05
C LEU A 87 26.27 1.68 -27.38
N SER A 88 26.42 0.60 -26.62
CA SER A 88 27.44 -0.41 -26.87
C SER A 88 27.27 -1.04 -28.24
N PHE A 89 26.03 -1.39 -28.61
CA PHE A 89 25.71 -1.90 -29.93
C PHE A 89 26.04 -0.88 -31.03
N GLY A 90 25.64 0.39 -30.85
CA GLY A 90 25.92 1.46 -31.79
C GLY A 90 27.42 1.69 -32.01
N ILE A 91 28.23 1.70 -30.93
CA ILE A 91 29.69 1.87 -31.00
C ILE A 91 30.35 0.70 -31.74
N VAL A 92 29.97 -0.54 -31.42
CA VAL A 92 30.51 -1.73 -32.10
C VAL A 92 30.18 -1.70 -33.59
N LEU A 93 28.96 -1.30 -33.95
CA LEU A 93 28.53 -1.22 -35.35
C LEU A 93 29.30 -0.12 -36.08
N ALA A 94 29.49 1.06 -35.47
CA ALA A 94 30.27 2.15 -36.03
C ALA A 94 31.76 1.82 -36.20
N TYR A 95 32.35 1.02 -35.31
CA TYR A 95 33.74 0.55 -35.45
C TYR A 95 33.89 -0.57 -36.49
N LYS A 96 32.83 -1.35 -36.72
CA LYS A 96 32.82 -2.47 -37.67
C LYS A 96 32.48 -2.04 -39.11
N MET A 97 31.90 -0.85 -39.27
CA MET A 97 31.61 -0.21 -40.56
C MET A 97 32.84 0.51 -41.09
#